data_AF-A0A212CN12-F1
#
_entry.id   AF-A0A212CN12-F1
#
_cell.length_a   1.000
_cell.length_b   1.000
_cell.length_c   1.000
_cell.angle_alpha   90.00
_cell.angle_beta   90.00
_cell.angle_gamma   90.00
#
_symmetry.space_group_name_H-M   'P 1'
#
loop_
_entity.id
_entity.type
_entity.pdbx_description
1 polymer ?
#
loop_
_entity_poly.entity_id
_entity_poly.type
_entity_poly.pdbx_seq_one_letter_code
_entity_poly.pdbx_strand_id
1 'polypeptide(L)'
;VSGLPPPELTWLLNGQPVLPDASHKMLVRETGVHSLLIDPLTQRDAGTYTCVAPNKTGQNSFSLELTVVAKEVKKAPVILEKLQNSGVPEGHPVRLECRVIGMPPPVFYWKKDNETIPFTRERI
;
A
#
# COMPACT_ATOMS: atom_id res chain seq x y z
N VAL A 1 -26.26 -1.09 17.67
CA VAL A 1 -26.27 -1.97 18.87
C VAL A 1 -27.32 -1.42 19.83
N SER A 2 -28.35 -2.19 20.16
CA SER A 2 -29.47 -1.75 21.02
C SER A 2 -29.56 -2.62 22.27
N GLY A 3 -29.13 -2.06 23.41
CA GLY A 3 -29.24 -2.68 24.73
C GLY A 3 -29.33 -1.59 25.81
N LEU A 4 -30.12 -1.84 26.86
CA LEU A 4 -30.27 -0.99 28.04
C LEU A 4 -29.72 -1.76 29.26
N PRO A 5 -28.63 -1.32 29.91
CA PRO A 5 -27.78 -0.16 29.62
C PRO A 5 -26.98 -0.33 28.32
N PRO A 6 -26.45 0.77 27.75
CA PRO A 6 -25.62 0.71 26.54
C PRO A 6 -24.49 -0.29 26.77
N PRO A 7 -24.36 -1.33 25.94
CA PRO A 7 -23.32 -2.33 26.14
C PRO A 7 -21.95 -1.67 25.94
N GLU A 8 -21.05 -1.90 26.88
CA GLU A 8 -19.64 -1.53 26.72
C GLU A 8 -19.04 -2.44 25.66
N LEU A 9 -18.84 -1.89 24.47
CA LEU A 9 -18.34 -2.64 23.33
C LEU A 9 -16.82 -2.78 23.44
N THR A 10 -16.34 -4.02 23.43
CA THR A 10 -14.92 -4.34 23.54
C THR A 10 -14.39 -4.80 22.19
N TRP A 11 -13.24 -4.25 21.78
CA TRP A 11 -12.51 -4.70 20.60
C TRP A 11 -11.38 -5.64 21.00
N LEU A 12 -11.25 -6.75 20.31
CA LEU A 12 -10.14 -7.71 20.44
C LEU A 12 -9.37 -7.77 19.13
N LEU A 13 -8.04 -7.85 19.19
CA LEU A 13 -7.15 -8.20 18.08
C LEU A 13 -6.48 -9.54 18.40
N ASN A 14 -6.71 -10.56 17.57
CA ASN A 14 -6.21 -11.92 17.78
C ASN A 14 -6.57 -12.48 19.18
N GLY A 15 -7.76 -12.13 19.67
CA GLY A 15 -8.26 -12.53 20.99
C GLY A 15 -7.76 -11.70 22.17
N GLN A 16 -6.86 -10.72 21.96
CA GLN A 16 -6.36 -9.82 23.00
C GLN A 16 -7.07 -8.47 22.97
N PRO A 17 -7.37 -7.83 24.12
CA PRO A 17 -8.06 -6.55 24.15
C PRO A 17 -7.25 -5.43 23.49
N VAL A 18 -7.89 -4.68 22.59
CA VAL A 18 -7.33 -3.46 22.01
C VAL A 18 -7.56 -2.32 23.00
N LEU A 19 -6.48 -1.75 23.52
CA LEU A 19 -6.54 -0.61 24.44
C LEU A 19 -6.38 0.70 23.67
N PRO A 20 -7.05 1.79 24.11
CA PRO A 20 -6.84 3.11 23.53
C PRO A 20 -5.39 3.55 23.68
N ASP A 21 -4.80 4.03 22.59
CA ASP A 21 -3.45 4.60 22.57
C ASP A 21 -3.37 5.77 21.57
N ALA A 22 -2.15 6.19 21.20
CA ALA A 22 -1.95 7.27 20.24
C ALA A 22 -2.55 6.95 18.84
N SER A 23 -2.51 5.68 18.45
CA SER A 23 -2.96 5.15 17.15
C SER A 23 -4.38 4.56 17.18
N HIS A 24 -4.81 3.97 18.29
CA HIS A 24 -6.08 3.27 18.45
C HIS A 24 -7.07 4.12 19.22
N LYS A 25 -8.13 4.59 18.56
CA LYS A 25 -9.18 5.42 19.16
C LYS A 25 -10.54 4.74 19.04
N MET A 26 -11.17 4.48 20.18
CA MET A 26 -12.55 3.99 20.22
C MET A 26 -13.51 5.17 20.23
N LEU A 27 -14.39 5.23 19.23
CA LEU A 27 -15.34 6.32 19.04
C LEU A 27 -16.76 5.78 19.19
N VAL A 28 -17.59 6.50 19.94
CA VAL A 28 -19.02 6.23 20.08
C VAL A 28 -19.79 7.46 19.62
N ARG A 29 -20.64 7.31 18.60
CA ARG A 29 -21.52 8.37 18.11
C ARG A 29 -22.83 8.38 18.88
N GLU A 30 -23.49 9.53 18.96
CA GLU A 30 -24.81 9.69 19.59
C GLU A 30 -25.88 8.76 18.99
N THR A 31 -25.70 8.34 17.73
CA THR A 31 -26.54 7.36 17.03
C THR A 31 -26.34 5.92 17.49
N GLY A 32 -25.48 5.65 18.47
CA GLY A 32 -25.17 4.30 18.95
C GLY A 32 -24.24 3.50 18.03
N VAL A 33 -23.51 4.19 17.15
CA VAL A 33 -22.48 3.60 16.28
C VAL A 33 -21.14 3.61 17.01
N HIS A 34 -20.56 2.43 17.18
CA HIS A 34 -19.22 2.25 17.75
C HIS A 34 -18.21 2.01 16.63
N SER A 35 -17.02 2.59 16.74
CA SER A 35 -15.96 2.47 15.72
C SER A 35 -14.58 2.41 16.37
N LEU A 36 -13.68 1.59 15.81
CA LEU A 36 -12.26 1.60 16.11
C LEU A 36 -11.53 2.33 14.98
N LEU A 37 -10.93 3.48 15.29
CA LEU A 37 -10.08 4.23 14.39
C LEU A 37 -8.62 3.87 14.66
N ILE A 38 -7.90 3.48 13.62
CA ILE A 38 -6.47 3.13 13.66
C ILE A 38 -5.71 4.09 12.74
N ASP A 39 -4.93 5.00 13.31
CA ASP A 39 -4.17 6.00 12.55
C ASP A 39 -2.89 6.43 13.30
N PRO A 40 -1.68 6.14 12.78
CA PRO A 40 -1.39 5.48 11.50
C PRO A 40 -1.57 3.96 11.56
N LEU A 41 -2.05 3.37 10.45
CA LEU A 41 -2.13 1.92 10.27
C LEU A 41 -0.74 1.32 9.93
N THR A 42 -0.37 0.24 10.61
CA THR A 42 0.90 -0.46 10.46
C THR A 42 0.69 -1.98 10.29
N GLN A 43 1.75 -2.71 9.93
CA GLN A 43 1.68 -4.18 9.84
C GLN A 43 1.33 -4.87 11.17
N ARG A 44 1.56 -4.22 12.32
CA ARG A 44 1.23 -4.78 13.63
C ARG A 44 -0.27 -4.85 13.88
N ASP A 45 -1.03 -4.05 13.16
CA ASP A 45 -2.48 -3.96 13.29
C ASP A 45 -3.19 -5.01 12.42
N ALA A 46 -2.44 -5.81 11.65
CA ALA A 46 -3.00 -6.92 10.88
C ALA A 46 -3.44 -8.07 11.80
N GLY A 47 -4.56 -8.71 11.46
CA GLY A 47 -5.07 -9.86 12.19
C GLY A 47 -6.60 -9.87 12.29
N THR A 48 -7.10 -10.76 13.15
CA THR A 48 -8.54 -10.93 13.35
C THR A 48 -9.05 -9.97 14.41
N TYR A 49 -9.91 -9.05 14.01
CA TYR A 49 -10.63 -8.15 14.92
C TYR A 49 -11.95 -8.79 15.33
N THR A 50 -12.24 -8.78 16.62
CA THR A 50 -13.53 -9.21 17.16
C THR A 50 -14.14 -8.08 17.98
N CYS A 51 -15.32 -7.63 17.58
CA CYS A 51 -16.16 -6.72 18.34
C CYS A 51 -17.09 -7.53 19.23
N VAL A 52 -17.06 -7.29 20.54
CA VAL A 52 -17.86 -7.99 21.54
C VAL A 52 -18.81 -7.02 22.22
N ALA A 53 -20.11 -7.32 22.18
CA ALA A 53 -21.17 -6.50 22.76
C ALA A 53 -21.95 -7.32 23.82
N PRO A 54 -21.52 -7.26 25.11
CA PRO A 54 -22.23 -7.89 26.21
C PRO A 54 -23.41 -7.03 26.69
N ASN A 55 -24.57 -7.63 26.94
CA ASN A 55 -25.69 -7.02 27.63
C ASN A 55 -26.07 -7.88 28.88
N LYS A 56 -27.02 -7.42 29.70
CA LYS A 56 -27.44 -8.12 30.92
C LYS A 56 -27.99 -9.54 30.69
N THR A 57 -28.38 -9.87 29.46
CA THR A 57 -29.03 -11.12 29.08
C THR A 57 -28.15 -12.05 28.25
N GLY A 58 -26.95 -11.63 27.86
CA GLY A 58 -26.06 -12.40 26.99
C GLY A 58 -25.01 -11.55 26.30
N GLN A 59 -24.32 -12.13 25.32
CA GLN A 59 -23.27 -11.46 24.57
C GLN A 59 -23.42 -11.79 23.09
N ASN A 60 -23.21 -10.79 22.23
CA ASN A 60 -23.06 -11.00 20.80
C ASN A 60 -21.67 -10.55 20.35
N SER A 61 -21.13 -11.18 19.31
CA SER A 61 -19.82 -10.83 18.77
C SER A 61 -19.78 -10.95 17.26
N PHE A 62 -18.96 -10.11 16.63
CA PHE A 62 -18.68 -10.17 15.19
C PHE A 62 -17.17 -10.09 14.95
N SER A 63 -16.65 -10.93 14.06
CA SER A 63 -15.23 -11.00 13.73
C SER A 63 -14.96 -10.72 12.25
N LEU A 64 -13.84 -10.07 11.96
CA LEU A 64 -13.33 -9.85 10.60
C LEU A 64 -11.81 -9.96 10.58
N GLU A 65 -11.23 -10.28 9.43
CA GLU A 65 -9.77 -10.32 9.23
C GLU A 65 -9.31 -9.02 8.53
N LEU A 66 -8.34 -8.34 9.12
CA LEU A 66 -7.69 -7.16 8.56
C LEU A 66 -6.31 -7.52 7.99
N THR A 67 -6.16 -7.36 6.68
CA THR A 67 -4.88 -7.50 5.99
C THR A 67 -4.26 -6.14 5.73
N VAL A 68 -3.07 -5.88 6.27
CA VAL A 68 -2.33 -4.63 6.03
C VAL A 68 -1.25 -4.88 4.98
N VAL A 69 -1.47 -4.37 3.78
CA VAL A 69 -0.48 -4.43 2.69
C VAL A 69 0.53 -3.29 2.84
N ALA A 70 1.80 -3.59 2.57
CA ALA A 70 2.84 -2.58 2.58
C ALA A 70 2.51 -1.47 1.57
N LYS A 71 2.74 -0.22 1.96
CA LYS A 71 2.62 0.91 1.04
C LYS A 71 3.56 0.70 -0.14
N GLU A 72 3.01 0.64 -1.35
CA GLU A 72 3.83 0.58 -2.56
C GLU A 72 4.74 1.80 -2.63
N VAL A 73 6.05 1.55 -2.67
CA VAL A 73 7.04 2.62 -2.84
C VAL A 73 7.07 2.96 -4.33
N LYS A 74 6.26 3.92 -4.74
CA LYS A 74 6.31 4.46 -6.11
C LYS A 74 7.48 5.44 -6.21
N LYS A 75 8.36 5.21 -7.19
CA LYS A 75 9.49 6.09 -7.50
C LYS A 75 9.38 6.51 -8.96
N ALA A 76 9.29 7.82 -9.18
CA ALA A 76 9.32 8.36 -10.52
C ALA A 76 10.60 7.92 -11.27
N PRO A 77 10.54 7.75 -12.60
CA PRO A 77 11.72 7.44 -13.38
C PRO A 77 12.81 8.50 -13.22
N VAL A 78 14.03 8.07 -12.90
CA VAL A 78 15.21 8.93 -12.79
C VAL A 78 16.27 8.42 -13.74
N ILE A 79 16.74 9.31 -14.62
CA ILE A 79 17.88 9.04 -15.50
C ILE A 79 19.15 9.15 -14.67
N LEU A 80 19.79 8.01 -14.40
CA LEU A 80 21.08 7.94 -13.72
C LEU A 80 22.23 8.28 -14.67
N GLU A 81 22.15 7.73 -15.88
CA GLU A 81 23.17 7.91 -16.91
C GLU A 81 22.49 8.39 -18.19
N LYS A 82 22.82 9.62 -18.58
CA LYS A 82 22.31 10.25 -19.80
C LYS A 82 23.09 9.72 -21.00
N LEU A 83 22.40 9.69 -22.14
CA LEU A 83 23.03 9.53 -23.44
C LEU A 83 24.12 10.59 -23.64
N GLN A 84 25.26 10.15 -24.16
CA GLN A 84 26.35 11.04 -24.54
C GLN A 84 26.46 11.13 -26.06
N ASN A 85 26.90 12.29 -26.53
CA ASN A 85 27.18 12.49 -27.95
C ASN A 85 28.39 11.64 -28.36
N SER A 86 28.25 10.86 -29.43
CA SER A 86 29.31 10.03 -29.98
C SER A 86 29.53 10.35 -31.46
N GLY A 87 30.75 10.66 -31.84
CA GLY A 87 31.19 10.68 -33.24
C GLY A 87 31.87 9.35 -33.57
N VAL A 88 31.33 8.61 -34.54
CA VAL A 88 31.84 7.29 -34.94
C VAL A 88 32.11 7.31 -36.44
N PRO A 89 33.28 6.81 -36.92
CA PRO A 89 33.56 6.75 -38.35
C PRO A 89 32.57 5.87 -39.11
N GLU A 90 32.41 6.16 -40.39
CA GLU A 90 31.56 5.34 -41.27
C GLU A 90 32.00 3.86 -41.23
N GLY A 91 31.01 2.97 -41.25
CA GLY A 91 31.22 1.52 -41.19
C GLY A 91 31.55 0.97 -39.80
N HIS A 92 31.72 1.80 -38.77
CA HIS A 92 32.00 1.35 -37.42
C HIS A 92 30.73 1.27 -36.56
N PRO A 93 30.63 0.29 -35.64
CA PRO A 93 29.46 0.16 -34.77
C PRO A 93 29.45 1.25 -33.69
N VAL A 94 28.24 1.65 -33.27
CA VAL A 94 28.00 2.54 -32.13
C VAL A 94 27.05 1.90 -31.14
N ARG A 95 27.29 2.11 -29.84
CA ARG A 95 26.42 1.67 -28.75
C ARG A 95 25.90 2.89 -28.01
N LEU A 96 24.57 3.07 -28.02
CA LEU A 96 23.88 4.15 -27.34
C LEU A 96 23.22 3.60 -26.08
N GLU A 97 23.60 4.12 -24.92
CA GLU A 97 23.13 3.61 -23.63
C GLU A 97 22.56 4.73 -22.77
N CYS A 98 21.51 4.41 -22.04
CA CYS A 98 21.03 5.24 -20.93
C CYS A 98 20.57 4.33 -19.80
N ARG A 99 20.68 4.82 -18.57
CA ARG A 99 20.27 4.06 -17.39
C ARG A 99 19.17 4.82 -16.67
N VAL A 100 18.00 4.20 -16.57
CA VAL A 100 16.83 4.77 -15.89
C VAL A 100 16.34 3.78 -14.84
N ILE A 101 16.08 4.29 -13.64
CA ILE A 101 15.47 3.53 -12.54
C ILE A 101 14.08 4.09 -12.24
N GLY A 102 13.16 3.24 -11.77
CA GLY A 102 11.82 3.64 -11.38
C GLY A 102 11.07 2.48 -10.72
N MET A 103 10.03 2.80 -9.96
CA MET A 103 9.09 1.81 -9.42
C MET A 103 7.65 2.26 -9.73
N PRO A 104 6.91 1.52 -10.59
CA PRO A 104 7.32 0.29 -11.29
C PRO A 104 8.46 0.52 -12.32
N PRO A 105 9.14 -0.54 -12.79
CA PRO A 105 10.19 -0.42 -13.80
C PRO A 105 9.72 0.37 -15.03
N PRO A 106 10.49 1.37 -15.50
CA PRO A 106 10.09 2.20 -16.64
C PRO A 106 10.10 1.38 -17.94
N VAL A 107 9.21 1.76 -18.87
CA VAL A 107 9.18 1.21 -20.24
C VAL A 107 10.09 2.05 -21.13
N PHE A 108 10.94 1.40 -21.91
CA PHE A 108 11.89 2.07 -22.82
C PHE A 108 11.41 1.99 -24.26
N TYR A 109 11.62 3.09 -25.00
CA TYR A 109 11.50 3.14 -26.46
C TYR A 109 12.57 4.08 -27.00
N TRP A 110 13.08 3.78 -28.19
CA TRP A 110 14.05 4.62 -28.88
C TRP A 110 13.37 5.45 -29.96
N LYS A 111 13.85 6.67 -30.15
CA LYS A 111 13.44 7.52 -31.27
C LYS A 111 14.66 8.08 -31.99
N LYS A 112 14.57 8.15 -33.31
CA LYS A 112 15.51 8.89 -34.17
C LYS A 112 14.69 9.89 -34.97
N ASP A 113 15.06 11.17 -34.93
CA ASP A 113 14.39 12.24 -35.68
C ASP A 113 12.86 12.26 -35.47
N ASN A 114 12.44 12.01 -34.23
CA ASN A 114 11.04 11.91 -33.79
C ASN A 114 10.27 10.65 -34.25
N GLU A 115 10.89 9.77 -35.02
CA GLU A 115 10.33 8.47 -35.42
C GLU A 115 10.73 7.38 -34.43
N THR A 116 9.78 6.52 -34.06
CA THR A 116 10.02 5.43 -33.11
C THR A 116 10.78 4.29 -33.79
N ILE A 117 11.87 3.86 -33.18
CA ILE A 117 12.62 2.68 -33.62
C ILE A 117 11.90 1.45 -33.05
N PRO A 118 11.39 0.54 -33.90
CA PRO A 118 10.75 -0.68 -33.43
C PRO A 118 11.75 -1.57 -32.71
N PHE A 119 11.30 -2.23 -31.65
CA PHE A 119 12.14 -3.16 -30.90
C PHE A 119 12.40 -4.41 -31.74
N THR A 120 13.64 -4.59 -32.18
CA THR A 120 14.11 -5.88 -32.74
C THR A 120 14.79 -6.67 -31.63
N ARG A 121 14.26 -7.85 -31.31
CA ARG A 121 14.93 -8.81 -30.42
C ARG A 121 16.04 -9.49 -31.22
N GLU A 122 17.25 -8.93 -31.20
CA GLU A 122 18.43 -9.73 -31.54
C GLU A 122 19.07 -10.21 -30.23
N ARG A 123 19.17 -11.54 -30.10
CA ARG A 123 19.91 -12.19 -29.01
C ARG A 123 21.39 -11.82 -29.19
N ILE A 124 21.93 -11.06 -28.25
CA ILE A 124 23.39 -10.93 -28.03
C ILE A 124 23.88 -12.26 -27.47
#